data_AF-A0A962BJ13-F1
#
_entry.id   AF-A0A962BJ13-F1
#
_cell.length_a   1.000
_cell.length_b   1.000
_cell.length_c   1.000
_cell.angle_alpha   90.00
_cell.angle_beta   90.00
_cell.angle_gamma   90.00
#
_symmetry.space_group_name_H-M   'P 1'
#
loop_
_entity.id
_entity.type
_entity.pdbx_description
1 polymer ?
#
loop_
_entity_poly.entity_id
_entity_poly.type
_entity_poly.pdbx_seq_one_letter_code
_entity_poly.pdbx_strand_id
1 'polypeptide(L)'
;MPFRPAAFPLATLLLLATISSPVLAGLFHVNVTVQDAVDNDPGDGECRISSGEFCTLRAAVMEANANPGPDLIILPGNATITLNISGTGNSAATGDLDITESVTIGTFVV
;
A
#
# COMPACT_ATOMS: atom_id res chain seq x y z
N MET A 1 18.06 24.32 63.55
CA MET A 1 17.23 23.67 62.52
C MET A 1 16.90 24.70 61.46
N PRO A 2 17.23 24.46 60.18
CA PRO A 2 16.25 24.76 59.14
C PRO A 2 16.02 23.55 58.24
N PHE A 3 14.74 23.24 58.08
CA PHE A 3 14.20 22.28 57.13
C PHE A 3 14.55 22.71 55.70
N ARG A 4 15.04 21.79 54.87
CA ARG A 4 15.00 21.91 53.40
C ARG A 4 14.09 20.79 52.86
N PRO A 5 13.10 21.12 52.01
CA PRO A 5 12.00 20.22 51.65
C PRO A 5 12.42 19.15 50.65
N ALA A 6 11.82 17.97 50.77
CA ALA A 6 11.94 16.87 49.82
C ALA A 6 11.17 17.22 48.52
N ALA A 7 11.86 17.20 47.38
CA ALA A 7 11.25 17.36 46.07
C ALA A 7 11.04 15.97 45.45
N PHE A 8 9.80 15.52 45.39
CA PHE A 8 9.40 14.34 44.61
C PHE A 8 9.32 14.77 43.13
N PRO A 9 10.07 14.14 42.20
CA PRO A 9 9.92 14.47 40.79
C PRO A 9 8.55 13.98 40.33
N LEU A 10 7.73 14.91 39.84
CA LEU A 10 6.46 14.62 39.19
C LEU A 10 6.70 13.63 38.05
N ALA A 11 6.07 12.45 38.16
CA ALA A 11 5.94 11.51 37.05
C ALA A 11 5.16 12.20 35.91
N THR A 12 5.88 12.67 34.89
CA THR A 12 5.30 13.14 33.63
C THR A 12 4.65 11.97 32.91
N LEU A 13 3.34 11.86 33.06
CA LEU A 13 2.49 10.95 32.29
C LEU A 13 2.55 11.38 30.82
N LEU A 14 3.37 10.67 30.03
CA LEU A 14 3.49 10.86 28.58
C LEU A 14 2.18 10.37 27.94
N LEU A 15 1.24 11.29 27.74
CA LEU A 15 0.00 11.04 27.02
C LEU A 15 0.38 10.77 25.54
N LEU A 16 0.41 9.49 25.14
CA LEU A 16 0.50 9.11 23.73
C LEU A 16 -0.79 9.61 23.04
N ALA A 17 -0.75 10.81 22.49
CA ALA A 17 -1.72 11.26 21.52
C ALA A 17 -1.54 10.38 20.29
N THR A 18 -2.41 9.39 20.11
CA THR A 18 -2.50 8.62 18.87
C THR A 18 -3.04 9.57 17.81
N ILE A 19 -2.13 10.20 17.07
CA ILE A 19 -2.49 11.00 15.90
C ILE A 19 -3.03 10.00 14.88
N SER A 20 -4.35 9.93 14.72
CA SER A 20 -4.95 9.16 13.62
C SER A 20 -4.62 9.90 12.34
N SER A 21 -3.57 9.50 11.63
CA SER A 21 -3.31 10.00 10.30
C SER A 21 -4.53 9.71 9.42
N PRO A 22 -5.01 10.67 8.62
CA PRO A 22 -6.01 10.37 7.62
C PRO A 22 -5.41 9.31 6.68
N VAL A 23 -6.05 8.16 6.64
CA VAL A 23 -5.72 7.10 5.72
C VAL A 23 -6.22 7.54 4.35
N LEU A 24 -5.30 7.79 3.42
CA LEU A 24 -5.64 8.12 2.04
C LEU A 24 -5.88 6.81 1.30
N ALA A 25 -7.09 6.65 0.77
CA ALA A 25 -7.39 5.54 -0.13
C ALA A 25 -6.64 5.73 -1.46
N GLY A 26 -5.74 4.81 -1.77
CA GLY A 26 -5.07 4.71 -3.06
C GLY A 26 -6.05 4.30 -4.16
N LEU A 27 -5.84 4.83 -5.37
CA LEU A 27 -6.69 4.55 -6.52
C LEU A 27 -5.81 4.20 -7.73
N PHE A 28 -5.70 2.92 -8.02
CA PHE A 28 -4.76 2.38 -9.01
C PHE A 28 -5.51 1.85 -10.23
N HIS A 29 -5.28 2.45 -11.41
CA HIS A 29 -5.92 2.05 -12.66
C HIS A 29 -5.01 1.11 -13.46
N VAL A 30 -5.40 -0.16 -13.57
CA VAL A 30 -4.68 -1.11 -14.41
C VAL A 30 -4.94 -0.76 -15.88
N ASN A 31 -3.92 -0.29 -16.59
CA ASN A 31 -4.01 0.14 -17.98
C ASN A 31 -3.24 -0.77 -18.96
N VAL A 32 -2.40 -1.67 -18.44
CA VAL A 32 -1.70 -2.69 -19.24
C VAL A 32 -2.07 -4.09 -18.75
N THR A 33 -2.58 -4.90 -19.68
CA THR A 33 -3.11 -6.24 -19.38
C THR A 33 -2.27 -7.37 -19.99
N VAL A 34 -1.34 -7.04 -20.89
CA VAL A 34 -0.53 -8.03 -21.64
C VAL A 34 0.87 -8.22 -21.06
N GLN A 35 1.21 -7.47 -20.01
CA GLN A 35 2.50 -7.52 -19.35
C GLN A 35 2.30 -7.77 -17.85
N ASP A 36 3.17 -8.60 -17.30
CA ASP A 36 3.31 -8.81 -15.86
C ASP A 36 4.64 -8.19 -15.43
N ALA A 37 4.57 -7.11 -14.66
CA ALA A 37 5.74 -6.35 -14.22
C ALA A 37 5.50 -5.75 -12.85
N VAL A 38 6.56 -5.71 -12.04
CA VAL A 38 6.55 -5.13 -10.70
C VAL A 38 6.46 -3.61 -10.75
N ASP A 39 5.91 -3.01 -9.69
CA ASP A 39 6.03 -1.58 -9.47
C ASP A 39 7.51 -1.20 -9.26
N ASN A 40 7.91 -0.03 -9.76
CA ASN A 40 9.25 0.49 -9.61
C ASN A 40 9.58 0.94 -8.18
N ASP A 41 8.64 1.62 -7.52
CA ASP A 41 8.84 2.29 -6.25
C ASP A 41 7.64 2.06 -5.29
N PRO A 42 7.46 0.83 -4.77
CA PRO A 42 6.34 0.47 -3.90
C PRO A 42 6.05 1.46 -2.76
N GLY A 43 4.84 2.03 -2.74
CA GLY A 43 4.37 2.96 -1.71
C GLY A 43 4.67 4.43 -1.98
N ASP A 44 5.03 4.79 -3.21
CA ASP A 44 5.11 6.18 -3.66
C ASP A 44 3.74 6.77 -4.03
N GLY A 45 2.70 5.93 -4.13
CA GLY A 45 1.34 6.31 -4.46
C GLY A 45 1.05 6.32 -5.97
N GLU A 46 2.02 5.91 -6.80
CA GLU A 46 1.94 5.92 -8.25
C GLU A 46 2.18 4.52 -8.79
N CYS A 47 1.14 3.88 -9.34
CA CYS A 47 1.29 2.57 -9.97
C CYS A 47 2.06 2.70 -11.30
N ARG A 48 3.35 2.40 -11.30
CA ARG A 48 4.26 2.63 -12.43
C ARG A 48 5.32 1.54 -12.57
N ILE A 49 5.41 0.96 -13.76
CA ILE A 49 6.45 -0.01 -14.12
C ILE A 49 7.62 0.66 -14.87
N SER A 50 8.74 -0.05 -14.98
CA SER A 50 9.97 0.45 -15.61
C SER A 50 9.84 0.88 -17.08
N SER A 51 8.80 0.46 -17.79
CA SER A 51 8.55 0.84 -19.19
C SER A 51 7.74 2.13 -19.36
N GLY A 52 7.41 2.86 -18.28
CA GLY A 52 6.74 4.17 -18.32
C GLY A 52 5.53 4.25 -17.38
N GLU A 53 4.62 5.19 -17.65
CA GLU A 53 3.34 5.42 -16.93
C GLU A 53 2.30 4.30 -17.17
N PHE A 54 2.75 3.05 -17.09
CA PHE A 54 1.96 1.85 -17.24
C PHE A 54 1.79 1.17 -15.89
N CYS A 55 0.57 0.75 -15.61
CA CYS A 55 0.17 0.08 -14.39
C CYS A 55 -0.34 -1.32 -14.76
N THR A 56 0.41 -2.33 -14.35
CA THR A 56 -0.02 -3.74 -14.42
C THR A 56 -0.82 -4.09 -13.17
N LEU A 57 -1.52 -5.22 -13.19
CA LEU A 57 -2.17 -5.74 -11.98
C LEU A 57 -1.17 -5.99 -10.84
N ARG A 58 0.03 -6.49 -11.15
CA ARG A 58 1.07 -6.73 -10.15
C ARG A 58 1.54 -5.44 -9.50
N ALA A 59 1.81 -4.42 -10.31
CA ALA A 59 2.22 -3.12 -9.80
C ALA A 59 1.11 -2.52 -8.90
N ALA A 60 -0.15 -2.59 -9.33
CA ALA A 60 -1.28 -2.09 -8.54
C ALA A 60 -1.43 -2.79 -7.17
N VAL A 61 -1.22 -4.11 -7.13
CA VAL A 61 -1.23 -4.88 -5.87
C VAL A 61 -0.02 -4.54 -5.00
N MET A 62 1.15 -4.30 -5.59
CA MET A 62 2.34 -3.88 -4.84
C MET A 62 2.17 -2.51 -4.19
N GLU A 63 1.61 -1.54 -4.93
CA GLU A 63 1.26 -0.22 -4.37
C GLU A 63 0.25 -0.34 -3.24
N ALA A 64 -0.84 -1.07 -3.46
CA ALA A 64 -1.88 -1.22 -2.44
C ALA A 64 -1.41 -1.97 -1.19
N ASN A 65 -0.47 -2.92 -1.32
CA ASN A 65 0.14 -3.57 -0.17
C ASN A 65 1.11 -2.65 0.60
N ALA A 66 1.68 -1.64 -0.07
CA ALA A 66 2.58 -0.68 0.53
C ALA A 66 1.87 0.58 1.07
N ASN A 67 0.61 0.79 0.70
CA ASN A 67 -0.22 1.89 1.16
C ASN A 67 -1.19 1.44 2.27
N PRO A 68 -1.02 1.88 3.53
CA PRO A 68 -1.92 1.49 4.61
C PRO A 68 -3.32 2.09 4.39
N GLY A 69 -4.35 1.25 4.32
CA GLY A 69 -5.73 1.73 4.19
C GLY A 69 -6.62 0.92 3.26
N PRO A 70 -7.90 1.30 3.13
CA PRO A 70 -8.78 0.76 2.11
C PRO A 70 -8.46 1.36 0.74
N ASP A 71 -7.91 0.55 -0.16
CA ASP A 71 -7.52 0.96 -1.51
C ASP A 71 -8.46 0.42 -2.59
N LEU A 72 -8.42 1.06 -3.77
CA LEU A 72 -9.18 0.68 -4.95
C LEU A 72 -8.28 0.35 -6.13
N ILE A 73 -8.37 -0.88 -6.62
CA ILE A 73 -7.76 -1.29 -7.89
C ILE A 73 -8.86 -1.37 -8.96
N ILE A 74 -8.75 -0.52 -9.97
CA ILE A 74 -9.68 -0.44 -11.09
C ILE A 74 -9.14 -1.28 -12.24
N LEU A 75 -9.85 -2.35 -12.57
CA LEU A 75 -9.53 -3.23 -13.68
C LEU A 75 -10.13 -2.72 -14.98
N PRO A 76 -9.44 -2.87 -16.12
CA PRO A 76 -10.02 -2.61 -17.42
C PRO A 76 -11.15 -3.61 -17.64
N GLY A 77 -12.37 -3.10 -17.81
CA GLY A 77 -13.56 -3.94 -17.98
C GLY A 77 -13.37 -4.92 -19.14
N ASN A 78 -13.78 -6.19 -18.92
CA ASN A 78 -13.78 -7.29 -19.88
C ASN A 78 -12.42 -7.73 -20.48
N ALA A 79 -11.29 -7.26 -19.95
CA ALA A 79 -9.97 -7.66 -20.42
C ALA A 79 -9.41 -8.89 -19.68
N THR A 80 -8.69 -9.75 -20.41
CA THR A 80 -7.84 -10.78 -19.81
C THR A 80 -6.53 -10.15 -19.37
N ILE A 81 -6.17 -10.34 -18.10
CA ILE A 81 -4.89 -9.90 -17.54
C ILE A 81 -3.93 -11.09 -17.55
N THR A 82 -2.77 -10.91 -18.19
CA THR A 82 -1.72 -11.91 -18.28
C THR A 82 -0.76 -11.76 -17.11
N LEU A 83 -0.66 -12.79 -16.28
CA LEU A 83 0.37 -12.92 -15.24
C LEU A 83 1.35 -14.02 -15.68
N ASN A 84 2.64 -13.69 -15.76
CA ASN A 84 3.66 -14.60 -16.30
C ASN A 84 4.98 -14.57 -15.51
N ILE A 85 5.11 -13.71 -14.49
CA ILE A 85 6.21 -13.76 -13.54
C ILE A 85 6.02 -15.03 -12.73
N SER A 86 6.83 -16.03 -13.04
CA SER A 86 6.95 -17.25 -12.25
C SER A 86 7.73 -16.93 -10.96
N GLY A 87 7.29 -17.53 -9.86
CA GLY A 87 7.94 -17.38 -8.57
C GLY A 87 7.58 -18.54 -7.65
N THR A 88 8.44 -18.81 -6.67
CA THR A 88 8.20 -19.78 -5.59
C THR A 88 7.86 -19.11 -4.26
N GLY A 89 7.76 -17.78 -4.25
CA GLY A 89 7.36 -16.98 -3.10
C GLY A 89 5.91 -16.56 -3.21
N ASN A 90 5.39 -16.04 -2.10
CA ASN A 90 4.00 -15.61 -2.02
C ASN A 90 3.85 -14.09 -2.19
N SER A 91 4.96 -13.35 -2.30
CA SER A 91 4.87 -11.88 -2.36
C SER A 91 4.31 -11.39 -3.70
N ALA A 92 3.67 -10.23 -3.67
CA ALA A 92 3.25 -9.56 -4.91
C ALA A 92 4.44 -9.22 -5.83
N ALA A 93 5.64 -9.00 -5.30
CA ALA A 93 6.83 -8.77 -6.11
C ALA A 93 7.34 -10.03 -6.83
N THR A 94 7.11 -11.21 -6.25
CA THR A 94 7.57 -12.50 -6.79
C THR A 94 6.54 -13.59 -6.52
N GLY A 95 5.79 -14.01 -7.54
CA GLY A 95 4.83 -15.12 -7.44
C GLY A 95 3.37 -14.72 -7.61
N ASP A 96 2.52 -15.18 -6.69
CA ASP A 96 1.07 -15.38 -6.83
C ASP A 96 0.17 -14.20 -6.42
N LEU A 97 0.74 -13.01 -6.17
CA LEU A 97 0.01 -11.77 -5.87
C LEU A 97 -0.78 -11.81 -4.55
N ASP A 98 -0.12 -12.13 -3.44
CA ASP A 98 -0.72 -11.93 -2.13
C ASP A 98 -1.16 -10.47 -1.93
N ILE A 99 -2.37 -10.31 -1.40
CA ILE A 99 -2.91 -9.04 -0.91
C ILE A 99 -2.78 -9.06 0.61
N THR A 100 -2.04 -8.10 1.16
CA THR A 100 -1.72 -8.05 2.60
C THR A 100 -2.50 -6.97 3.36
N GLU A 101 -3.22 -6.11 2.65
CA GLU A 101 -3.98 -4.98 3.19
C GLU A 101 -5.43 -4.96 2.64
N SER A 102 -6.23 -3.99 3.09
CA SER A 102 -7.62 -3.88 2.67
C SER A 102 -7.73 -3.32 1.25
N VAL A 103 -8.13 -4.15 0.29
CA VAL A 103 -8.26 -3.75 -1.11
C VAL A 103 -9.63 -4.11 -1.67
N THR A 104 -10.19 -3.19 -2.45
CA THR A 104 -11.36 -3.42 -3.28
C THR A 104 -10.92 -3.48 -4.75
N ILE A 105 -11.27 -4.57 -5.45
CA ILE A 105 -10.90 -4.79 -6.85
C ILE A 105 -12.16 -4.92 -7.70
N GLY A 106 -12.22 -4.21 -8.82
CA GLY A 106 -13.38 -4.28 -9.71
C GLY A 106 -13.27 -3.37 -10.93
N THR A 107 -14.27 -3.45 -11.80
CA THR A 107 -14.36 -2.67 -13.05
C THR A 107 -15.16 -1.39 -12.86
N PHE A 108 -14.93 -0.71 -11.72
CA PHE A 108 -15.72 0.46 -11.33
C PHE A 108 -15.69 1.52 -12.42
N VAL A 109 -16.84 2.13 -12.67
CA VAL A 109 -16.95 3.32 -13.49
C VAL A 109 -16.85 4.50 -12.53
N VAL A 110 -15.67 5.11 -12.47
CA VAL A 110 -15.46 6.40 -11.80
C VAL A 110 -15.85 7.54 -12.73
#